data_AF-A0A1E1LKK6-F1
#
_entry.id   AF-A0A1E1LKK6-F1
#
_cell.length_a   1.000
_cell.length_b   1.000
_cell.length_c   1.000
_cell.angle_alpha   90.00
_cell.angle_beta   90.00
_cell.angle_gamma   90.00
#
_symmetry.space_group_name_H-M   'P 1'
#
loop_
_entity.id
_entity.type
_entity.pdbx_description
1 polymer ?
#
loop_
_entity_poly.entity_id
_entity_poly.type
_entity_poly.pdbx_seq_one_letter_code
_entity_poly.pdbx_strand_id
1 'polypeptide(L)'
;MFFSKTLIALTVGFVAFSTASPVVKRGIVQTDTGKANIKPAIVADKAVIDVNGSPRSSADVGGTMGDIVIKVIDLVQGLVDKDLERRRRFTQETTAAIAATFPGKTVVMSNVGYSLSCTPEALTSTKYKAKVGSDVSYDVLIIGAACKFNLEGDGGFENWAYVPAGTCKGDGKAINC
;
A
#
# COMPACT_ATOMS: atom_id res chain seq x y z
N MET A 1 -13.92 42.66 61.07
CA MET A 1 -12.94 41.57 60.88
C MET A 1 -13.35 40.81 59.64
N PHE A 2 -12.76 41.08 58.46
CA PHE A 2 -11.53 40.43 57.94
C PHE A 2 -11.70 38.89 57.94
N PHE A 3 -11.80 38.18 56.80
CA PHE A 3 -10.85 38.14 55.70
C PHE A 3 -11.48 37.77 54.36
N SER A 4 -11.05 38.47 53.32
CA SER A 4 -11.17 38.14 51.90
C SER A 4 -10.27 36.94 51.55
N LYS A 5 -10.76 36.01 50.72
CA LYS A 5 -9.92 35.02 50.03
C LYS A 5 -10.35 34.94 48.57
N THR A 6 -9.64 35.70 47.75
CA THR A 6 -9.66 35.65 46.29
C THR A 6 -9.00 34.35 45.82
N LEU A 7 -9.74 33.47 45.15
CA LEU A 7 -9.18 32.32 44.44
C LEU A 7 -9.05 32.69 42.96
N ILE A 8 -7.83 32.96 42.51
CA ILE A 8 -7.50 33.18 41.10
C ILE A 8 -7.39 31.79 40.46
N ALA A 9 -8.39 31.39 39.68
CA ALA A 9 -8.33 30.19 38.86
C ALA A 9 -7.53 30.49 37.58
N LEU A 10 -6.33 29.91 37.50
CA LEU A 10 -5.48 29.93 36.31
C LEU A 10 -6.14 29.04 35.23
N THR A 11 -6.78 29.64 34.23
CA THR A 11 -7.19 28.93 33.02
C THR A 11 -5.96 28.63 32.18
N VAL A 12 -5.39 27.43 32.35
CA VAL A 12 -4.41 26.87 31.40
C VAL A 12 -5.19 26.47 30.15
N GLY A 13 -5.10 27.31 29.13
CA GLY A 13 -5.64 27.01 27.80
C GLY A 13 -4.89 25.83 27.19
N PHE A 14 -5.53 24.67 27.15
CA PHE A 14 -5.16 23.60 26.24
C PHE A 14 -5.50 24.08 24.82
N VAL A 15 -4.51 24.64 24.13
CA VAL A 15 -4.56 24.73 22.66
C VAL A 15 -4.42 23.30 22.17
N ALA A 16 -5.57 22.65 21.95
CA ALA A 16 -5.62 21.40 21.23
C ALA A 16 -5.15 21.68 19.81
N PHE A 17 -3.86 21.45 19.54
CA PHE A 17 -3.38 21.23 18.19
C PHE A 17 -4.07 19.96 17.70
N SER A 18 -5.25 20.10 17.12
CA SER A 18 -5.80 19.12 16.20
C SER A 18 -4.94 19.16 14.96
N THR A 19 -3.73 18.60 15.04
CA THR A 19 -3.05 18.11 13.85
C THR A 19 -3.94 16.99 13.35
N ALA A 20 -4.88 17.36 12.48
CA ALA A 20 -5.57 16.42 11.63
C ALA A 20 -4.47 15.73 10.83
N SER A 21 -3.93 14.65 11.40
CA SER A 21 -3.06 13.75 10.68
C SER A 21 -3.81 13.40 9.41
N PRO A 22 -3.19 13.52 8.23
CA PRO A 22 -3.87 13.18 6.99
C PRO A 22 -4.52 11.82 7.20
N VAL A 23 -5.85 11.77 7.07
CA VAL A 23 -6.62 10.54 7.22
C VAL A 23 -6.14 9.64 6.09
N VAL A 24 -5.14 8.81 6.36
CA VAL A 24 -4.68 7.77 5.46
C VAL A 24 -5.89 6.88 5.26
N LYS A 25 -6.53 7.01 4.08
CA LYS A 25 -7.69 6.23 3.69
C LYS A 25 -7.28 4.76 3.83
N ARG A 26 -8.01 4.01 4.64
CA ARG A 26 -7.76 2.56 4.74
C ARG A 26 -8.01 1.93 3.37
N GLY A 27 -7.04 1.16 2.88
CA GLY A 27 -7.15 0.42 1.63
C GLY A 27 -7.70 -0.98 1.90
N ILE A 28 -8.67 -1.43 1.09
CA ILE A 28 -9.10 -2.83 1.10
C ILE A 28 -8.20 -3.58 0.12
N VAL A 29 -7.29 -4.38 0.68
CA VAL A 29 -6.38 -5.25 -0.09
C VAL A 29 -7.02 -6.64 -0.19
N GLN A 30 -6.94 -7.28 -1.35
CA GLN A 30 -7.65 -8.52 -1.67
C GLN A 30 -6.72 -9.60 -2.21
N THR A 31 -7.11 -10.86 -2.01
CA THR A 31 -6.48 -12.09 -2.55
C THR A 31 -7.57 -13.10 -2.89
N ASP A 32 -7.17 -14.30 -3.32
CA ASP A 32 -7.99 -15.50 -3.52
C ASP A 32 -8.54 -16.02 -2.18
N THR A 33 -7.76 -15.86 -1.11
CA THR A 33 -8.10 -16.37 0.22
C THR A 33 -8.88 -15.39 1.10
N GLY A 34 -9.01 -14.11 0.70
CA GLY A 34 -9.80 -13.14 1.46
C GLY A 34 -9.45 -11.66 1.24
N LYS A 35 -10.02 -10.81 2.11
CA LYS A 35 -9.83 -9.35 2.09
C LYS A 35 -9.27 -8.86 3.42
N ALA A 36 -8.39 -7.87 3.38
CA ALA A 36 -7.82 -7.23 4.55
C ALA A 36 -8.04 -5.72 4.47
N ASN A 37 -8.47 -5.13 5.59
CA ASN A 37 -8.63 -3.68 5.71
C ASN A 37 -7.39 -3.11 6.40
N ILE A 38 -6.49 -2.52 5.62
CA ILE A 38 -5.16 -2.10 6.08
C ILE A 38 -5.07 -0.57 5.99
N LYS A 39 -4.54 0.04 7.06
CA LYS A 39 -4.04 1.42 7.01
C LYS A 39 -2.54 1.32 6.71
N PRO A 40 -2.07 1.61 5.49
CA PRO A 40 -0.66 1.47 5.17
C PRO A 40 0.16 2.35 6.12
N ALA A 41 1.18 1.75 6.72
CA ALA A 41 2.05 2.43 7.68
C ALA A 41 2.98 3.45 7.01
N ILE A 42 3.26 3.25 5.72
CA ILE A 42 3.97 4.20 4.87
C ILE A 42 3.01 4.66 3.79
N VAL A 43 2.88 5.97 3.65
CA VAL A 43 2.36 6.61 2.45
C VAL A 43 3.49 7.52 2.03
N ALA A 44 4.02 7.35 0.82
CA ALA A 44 4.92 8.37 0.28
C ALA A 44 4.15 9.69 0.31
N ASP A 45 4.77 10.77 0.82
CA ASP A 45 4.21 12.11 0.71
C ASP A 45 3.67 12.25 -0.69
N LYS A 46 2.34 12.47 -0.80
CA LYS A 46 1.57 12.39 -2.05
C LYS A 46 2.51 12.74 -3.18
N ALA A 47 2.95 11.76 -3.97
CA ALA A 47 3.83 12.03 -5.09
C ALA A 47 3.10 13.11 -5.87
N VAL A 48 3.55 14.38 -5.80
CA VAL A 48 2.71 15.56 -6.11
C VAL A 48 2.02 15.25 -7.42
N ILE A 49 0.75 14.82 -7.33
CA ILE A 49 0.00 14.40 -8.51
C ILE A 49 -0.30 15.75 -9.09
N ASP A 50 0.44 16.11 -10.14
CA ASP A 50 0.03 17.28 -10.90
C ASP A 50 -1.41 17.00 -11.32
N VAL A 51 -2.30 17.81 -10.78
CA VAL A 51 -3.75 17.71 -10.91
C VAL A 51 -4.14 17.96 -12.39
N ASN A 52 -3.16 18.24 -13.26
CA ASN A 52 -3.31 18.54 -14.69
C ASN A 52 -3.10 17.36 -15.65
N GLY A 53 -3.04 16.10 -15.21
CA GLY A 53 -3.19 14.95 -16.12
C GLY A 53 -2.06 14.75 -17.16
N SER A 54 -0.88 15.35 -16.95
CA SER A 54 0.30 14.98 -17.73
C SER A 54 0.77 13.58 -17.35
N PRO A 55 1.06 12.69 -18.32
CA PRO A 55 1.62 11.39 -18.02
C PRO A 55 2.97 11.58 -17.32
N ARG A 56 3.09 11.17 -16.05
CA ARG A 56 4.42 10.85 -15.50
C ARG A 56 5.02 9.80 -16.42
N SER A 57 6.30 9.94 -16.76
CA SER A 57 6.97 8.88 -17.52
C SER A 57 6.92 7.59 -16.70
N SER A 58 6.81 6.43 -17.35
CA SER A 58 6.80 5.13 -16.64
C SER A 58 8.03 4.95 -15.75
N ALA A 59 9.14 5.63 -16.05
CA ALA A 59 10.34 5.65 -15.22
C ALA A 59 10.12 6.35 -13.87
N ASP A 60 9.39 7.48 -13.82
CA ASP A 60 9.11 8.21 -12.58
C ASP A 60 8.15 7.43 -11.66
N VAL A 61 7.17 6.75 -12.29
CA VAL A 61 6.23 5.87 -11.58
C VAL A 61 6.97 4.67 -11.00
N GLY A 62 7.82 4.01 -11.81
CA GLY A 62 8.65 2.89 -11.38
C GLY A 62 9.60 3.25 -10.23
N GLY A 63 10.26 4.40 -10.30
CA GLY A 63 11.13 4.91 -9.22
C GLY A 63 10.37 5.11 -7.91
N THR A 64 9.19 5.74 -7.97
CA THR A 64 8.33 5.95 -6.79
C THR A 64 7.85 4.62 -6.19
N MET A 65 7.47 3.65 -7.03
CA MET A 65 7.09 2.31 -6.57
C MET A 65 8.27 1.62 -5.87
N GLY A 66 9.48 1.71 -6.44
CA GLY A 66 10.70 1.16 -5.84
C GLY A 66 10.99 1.74 -4.45
N ASP A 67 10.89 3.07 -4.30
CA ASP A 67 11.11 3.74 -3.02
C ASP A 67 10.10 3.31 -1.95
N ILE A 68 8.82 3.16 -2.31
CA ILE A 68 7.78 2.67 -1.40
C ILE A 68 8.10 1.25 -0.96
N VAL A 69 8.44 0.37 -1.91
CA VAL A 69 8.78 -1.02 -1.62
C VAL A 69 9.95 -1.12 -0.65
N ILE A 70 11.04 -0.38 -0.86
CA ILE A 70 12.21 -0.39 0.04
C ILE A 70 11.81 0.04 1.45
N LYS A 71 11.06 1.13 1.59
CA LYS A 71 10.60 1.60 2.91
C LYS A 71 9.72 0.57 3.61
N VAL A 72 8.84 -0.11 2.90
CA VAL A 72 7.98 -1.17 3.48
C VAL A 72 8.81 -2.38 3.90
N ILE A 73 9.83 -2.76 3.13
CA ILE A 73 10.76 -3.83 3.52
C ILE A 73 11.40 -3.49 4.89
N ASP A 74 11.97 -2.29 5.03
CA ASP A 74 12.63 -1.87 6.26
C ASP A 74 11.67 -1.86 7.46
N LEU A 75 10.46 -1.35 7.27
CA LEU A 75 9.43 -1.32 8.32
C LEU A 75 9.01 -2.72 8.74
N VAL A 76 8.73 -3.59 7.78
CA VAL A 76 8.19 -4.92 8.04
C VAL A 76 9.25 -5.86 8.63
N GLN A 77 10.53 -5.69 8.25
CA GLN A 77 11.66 -6.37 8.88
C GLN A 77 11.86 -5.97 10.34
N GLY A 78 11.60 -4.72 10.71
CA GLY A 78 11.73 -4.25 12.09
C GLY A 78 10.60 -4.67 13.05
N LEU A 79 9.45 -5.14 12.53
CA LEU A 79 8.22 -5.30 13.33
C LEU A 79 7.72 -6.75 13.50
N VAL A 80 8.20 -7.72 12.71
CA VAL A 80 7.59 -9.06 12.67
C VAL A 80 8.64 -10.17 12.71
N ASP A 81 8.59 -10.99 13.76
CA ASP A 81 9.56 -12.07 14.01
C ASP A 81 9.28 -13.36 13.23
N LYS A 82 8.05 -13.57 12.76
CA LYS A 82 7.63 -14.76 12.00
C LYS A 82 7.63 -14.50 10.49
N ASP A 83 8.35 -15.33 9.73
CA ASP A 83 8.58 -15.10 8.29
C ASP A 83 7.28 -15.03 7.46
N LEU A 84 6.31 -15.91 7.71
CA LEU A 84 5.04 -15.94 6.98
C LEU A 84 4.15 -14.72 7.27
N GLU A 85 4.02 -14.34 8.54
CA GLU A 85 3.28 -13.12 8.91
C GLU A 85 3.96 -11.88 8.35
N ARG A 86 5.30 -11.88 8.32
CA ARG A 86 6.11 -10.81 7.74
C ARG A 86 5.89 -10.70 6.23
N ARG A 87 5.84 -11.82 5.49
CA ARG A 87 5.48 -11.83 4.06
C ARG A 87 4.08 -11.32 3.81
N ARG A 88 3.08 -11.82 4.56
CA ARG A 88 1.69 -11.36 4.45
C ARG A 88 1.58 -9.86 4.63
N ARG A 89 2.24 -9.34 5.66
CA ARG A 89 2.26 -7.91 5.94
C ARG A 89 3.00 -7.13 4.86
N PHE A 90 4.14 -7.61 4.39
CA PHE A 90 4.89 -7.00 3.29
C PHE A 90 4.03 -6.82 2.05
N THR A 91 3.37 -7.89 1.60
CA THR A 91 2.50 -7.87 0.43
C THR A 91 1.30 -6.93 0.61
N GLN A 92 0.65 -6.98 1.77
CA GLN A 92 -0.49 -6.11 2.09
C GLN A 92 -0.11 -4.63 2.15
N GLU A 93 0.92 -4.29 2.93
CA GLU A 93 1.37 -2.91 3.15
C GLU A 93 1.90 -2.29 1.85
N THR A 94 2.66 -3.04 1.06
CA THR A 94 3.19 -2.59 -0.23
C THR A 94 2.06 -2.28 -1.22
N THR A 95 1.14 -3.22 -1.40
CA THR A 95 -0.01 -3.04 -2.32
C THR A 95 -0.89 -1.88 -1.87
N ALA A 96 -1.17 -1.76 -0.57
CA ALA A 96 -1.96 -0.66 -0.02
C ALA A 96 -1.27 0.70 -0.14
N ALA A 97 0.04 0.78 0.14
CA ALA A 97 0.81 2.02 0.06
C ALA A 97 0.88 2.54 -1.37
N ILE A 98 1.16 1.67 -2.35
CA ILE A 98 1.19 2.04 -3.77
C ILE A 98 -0.20 2.47 -4.23
N ALA A 99 -1.26 1.74 -3.87
CA ALA A 99 -2.63 2.13 -4.22
C ALA A 99 -3.05 3.49 -3.61
N ALA A 100 -2.54 3.81 -2.41
CA ALA A 100 -2.75 5.11 -1.78
C ALA A 100 -1.99 6.24 -2.49
N THR A 101 -0.78 5.95 -3.00
CA THR A 101 0.02 6.91 -3.78
C THR A 101 -0.52 7.13 -5.20
N PHE A 102 -1.08 6.10 -5.83
CA PHE A 102 -1.65 6.15 -7.18
C PHE A 102 -3.17 5.93 -7.16
N PRO A 103 -3.96 6.89 -6.62
CA PRO A 103 -5.40 6.73 -6.51
C PRO A 103 -6.05 6.57 -7.88
N GLY A 104 -7.03 5.66 -7.97
CA GLY A 104 -7.73 5.38 -9.23
C GLY A 104 -7.01 4.40 -10.16
N LYS A 105 -5.87 3.85 -9.74
CA LYS A 105 -5.15 2.80 -10.46
C LYS A 105 -5.30 1.44 -9.79
N THR A 106 -5.39 0.39 -10.60
CA THR A 106 -5.39 -0.98 -10.10
C THR A 106 -3.96 -1.41 -9.84
N VAL A 107 -3.69 -1.82 -8.61
CA VAL A 107 -2.36 -2.25 -8.18
C VAL A 107 -2.40 -3.74 -7.90
N VAL A 108 -1.40 -4.46 -8.38
CA VAL A 108 -1.20 -5.89 -8.15
C VAL A 108 0.21 -6.12 -7.67
N MET A 109 0.40 -7.01 -6.71
CA MET A 109 1.69 -7.51 -6.30
C MET A 109 1.64 -9.03 -6.31
N SER A 110 2.63 -9.71 -6.88
CA SER A 110 2.67 -11.17 -6.98
C SER A 110 4.10 -11.72 -6.98
N ASN A 111 4.36 -12.81 -6.26
CA ASN A 111 5.58 -13.62 -6.39
C ASN A 111 5.39 -14.92 -7.18
N VAL A 112 4.15 -15.21 -7.60
CA VAL A 112 3.80 -16.37 -8.44
C VAL A 112 3.56 -15.92 -9.88
N GLY A 113 3.54 -16.89 -10.81
CA GLY A 113 3.26 -16.64 -12.22
C GLY A 113 1.92 -15.95 -12.45
N TYR A 114 1.86 -15.15 -13.51
CA TYR A 114 0.64 -14.46 -13.95
C TYR A 114 0.70 -14.18 -15.46
N SER A 115 -0.46 -14.00 -16.05
CA SER A 115 -0.63 -13.51 -17.42
C SER A 115 -1.36 -12.17 -17.46
N LEU A 116 -0.99 -11.35 -18.44
CA LEU A 116 -1.57 -10.03 -18.70
C LEU A 116 -2.03 -9.93 -20.15
N SER A 117 -3.22 -9.37 -20.37
CA SER A 117 -3.69 -9.04 -21.72
C SER A 117 -3.20 -7.67 -22.21
N CYS A 118 -2.45 -6.93 -21.39
CA CYS A 118 -2.00 -5.58 -21.68
C CYS A 118 -0.54 -5.38 -21.25
N THR A 119 0.07 -4.29 -21.71
CA THR A 119 1.31 -3.77 -21.12
C THR A 119 0.97 -3.01 -19.84
N PRO A 120 1.59 -3.33 -18.69
CA PRO A 120 1.34 -2.58 -17.46
C PRO A 120 1.82 -1.14 -17.60
N GLU A 121 1.13 -0.20 -16.95
CA GLU A 121 1.53 1.22 -16.93
C GLU A 121 2.86 1.42 -16.21
N ALA A 122 3.10 0.59 -15.19
CA ALA A 122 4.36 0.47 -14.49
C ALA A 122 4.53 -0.96 -13.94
N LEU A 123 5.79 -1.42 -13.92
CA LEU A 123 6.22 -2.70 -13.37
C LEU A 123 7.53 -2.46 -12.62
N THR A 124 7.62 -2.95 -11.40
CA THR A 124 8.89 -3.05 -10.67
C THR A 124 8.99 -4.42 -10.02
N SER A 125 10.20 -4.95 -9.95
CA SER A 125 10.47 -6.22 -9.28
C SER A 125 11.31 -5.97 -8.03
N THR A 126 11.00 -6.67 -6.96
CA THR A 126 11.67 -6.55 -5.67
C THR A 126 11.95 -7.91 -5.07
N LYS A 127 12.94 -7.97 -4.18
CA LYS A 127 13.28 -9.18 -3.43
C LYS A 127 12.94 -9.00 -1.97
N TYR A 128 12.07 -9.87 -1.47
CA TYR A 128 11.86 -10.06 -0.05
C TYR A 128 12.92 -11.03 0.48
N LYS A 129 13.76 -10.54 1.39
CA LYS A 129 14.73 -11.38 2.10
C LYS A 129 14.03 -12.25 3.13
N ALA A 130 13.88 -13.52 2.80
CA ALA A 130 13.34 -14.51 3.73
C ALA A 130 14.34 -14.74 4.87
N LYS A 131 13.85 -14.94 6.09
CA LYS A 131 14.72 -15.25 7.25
C LYS A 131 15.33 -16.65 7.12
N VAL A 132 14.63 -17.54 6.42
CA VAL A 132 15.02 -18.92 6.16
C VAL A 132 14.72 -19.24 4.68
N GLY A 133 15.69 -19.83 3.99
CA GLY A 133 15.57 -20.19 2.58
C GLY A 133 16.00 -19.09 1.61
N SER A 134 15.60 -19.23 0.35
CA SER A 134 15.91 -18.27 -0.72
C SER A 134 15.05 -17.00 -0.63
N ASP A 135 15.61 -15.89 -1.09
CA ASP A 135 14.87 -14.66 -1.32
C ASP A 135 13.68 -14.91 -2.24
N VAL A 136 12.59 -14.20 -1.98
CA VAL A 136 11.37 -14.29 -2.77
C VAL A 136 11.22 -13.04 -3.60
N SER A 137 11.22 -13.21 -4.92
CA SER A 137 11.00 -12.11 -5.85
C SER A 137 9.50 -11.84 -5.97
N TYR A 138 9.11 -10.57 -5.88
CA TYR A 138 7.77 -10.09 -6.18
C TYR A 138 7.83 -9.12 -7.34
N ASP A 139 6.87 -9.22 -8.23
CA ASP A 139 6.52 -8.16 -9.15
C ASP A 139 5.42 -7.30 -8.54
N VAL A 140 5.52 -6.00 -8.76
CA VAL A 140 4.49 -5.01 -8.41
C VAL A 140 4.13 -4.24 -9.66
N LEU A 141 2.83 -4.24 -9.97
CA LEU A 141 2.27 -3.78 -11.22
C LEU A 141 1.21 -2.72 -10.97
N ILE A 142 1.17 -1.75 -11.87
CA ILE A 142 0.03 -0.86 -12.07
C ILE A 142 -0.59 -1.20 -13.43
N ILE A 143 -1.85 -1.62 -13.43
CA ILE A 143 -2.58 -1.94 -14.65
C ILE A 143 -3.70 -0.93 -14.92
N GLY A 144 -3.85 -0.60 -16.20
CA GLY A 144 -4.83 0.37 -16.70
C GLY A 144 -6.18 -0.25 -17.05
N ALA A 145 -7.07 0.58 -17.58
CA ALA A 145 -8.37 0.15 -18.11
C ALA A 145 -8.21 -0.84 -19.29
N ALA A 146 -9.21 -1.71 -19.50
CA ALA A 146 -9.23 -2.79 -20.50
C ALA A 146 -8.15 -3.88 -20.31
N CYS A 147 -7.48 -3.91 -19.16
CA CYS A 147 -6.49 -4.93 -18.85
C CYS A 147 -7.09 -6.11 -18.10
N LYS A 148 -6.71 -7.32 -18.51
CA LYS A 148 -6.98 -8.56 -17.77
C LYS A 148 -5.70 -9.07 -17.14
N PHE A 149 -5.75 -9.31 -15.85
CA PHE A 149 -4.72 -10.03 -15.10
C PHE A 149 -5.27 -11.38 -14.67
N ASN A 150 -4.50 -12.46 -14.86
CA ASN A 150 -4.82 -13.77 -14.32
C ASN A 150 -3.64 -14.31 -13.53
N LEU A 151 -3.89 -14.71 -12.29
CA LEU A 151 -2.94 -15.41 -11.44
C LEU A 151 -2.82 -16.87 -11.88
N GLU A 152 -1.60 -17.35 -12.06
CA GLU A 152 -1.31 -18.73 -12.49
C GLU A 152 -0.87 -19.62 -11.31
N GLY A 153 -0.80 -19.05 -10.10
CA GLY A 153 -0.49 -19.75 -8.87
C GLY A 153 -1.61 -19.67 -7.83
N ASP A 154 -1.29 -20.18 -6.65
CA ASP A 154 -2.13 -20.12 -5.46
C ASP A 154 -1.42 -19.32 -4.35
N GLY A 155 -2.20 -18.95 -3.36
CA GLY A 155 -1.68 -18.59 -2.04
C GLY A 155 -2.07 -17.19 -1.67
N GLY A 156 -2.38 -16.99 -0.40
CA GLY A 156 -2.97 -15.76 0.07
C GLY A 156 -1.98 -14.60 0.11
N PHE A 157 -2.13 -13.76 1.12
CA PHE A 157 -1.31 -12.56 1.26
C PHE A 157 0.21 -12.84 1.32
N GLU A 158 0.64 -14.06 1.61
CA GLU A 158 2.05 -14.44 1.52
C GLU A 158 2.62 -14.45 0.09
N ASN A 159 1.78 -14.46 -0.94
CA ASN A 159 2.22 -14.62 -2.33
C ASN A 159 1.78 -13.46 -3.22
N TRP A 160 0.56 -12.98 -3.05
CA TRP A 160 0.07 -11.89 -3.88
C TRP A 160 -0.99 -11.06 -3.16
N ALA A 161 -1.33 -9.93 -3.75
CA ALA A 161 -2.41 -9.07 -3.33
C ALA A 161 -2.78 -8.11 -4.47
N TYR A 162 -4.00 -7.60 -4.40
CA TYR A 162 -4.43 -6.54 -5.31
C TYR A 162 -5.37 -5.54 -4.63
N VAL A 163 -5.37 -4.32 -5.19
CA VAL A 163 -6.37 -3.28 -4.91
C VAL A 163 -6.97 -2.88 -6.26
N PRO A 164 -8.22 -3.26 -6.56
CA PRO A 164 -8.86 -2.86 -7.79
C PRO A 164 -9.29 -1.39 -7.72
N ALA A 165 -9.17 -0.67 -8.83
CA ALA A 165 -9.69 0.68 -8.96
C ALA A 165 -10.85 0.79 -9.95
N GLY A 166 -11.70 1.80 -9.74
CA GLY A 166 -12.78 2.15 -10.67
C GLY A 166 -13.73 0.99 -10.93
N THR A 167 -13.89 0.64 -12.21
CA THR A 167 -14.76 -0.44 -12.69
C THR A 167 -14.11 -1.82 -12.68
N CYS A 168 -12.81 -1.90 -12.35
CA CYS A 168 -12.11 -3.18 -12.33
C CYS A 168 -12.72 -4.12 -11.29
N LYS A 169 -12.94 -5.37 -11.68
CA LYS A 169 -13.46 -6.41 -10.78
C LYS A 169 -12.46 -7.52 -10.63
N GLY A 170 -12.13 -7.83 -9.37
CA GLY A 170 -11.37 -9.03 -9.02
C GLY A 170 -12.28 -10.13 -8.51
N ASP A 171 -12.01 -11.37 -8.91
CA ASP A 171 -12.72 -12.57 -8.44
C ASP A 171 -11.81 -13.50 -7.61
N GLY A 172 -10.68 -12.96 -7.15
CA GLY A 172 -9.70 -13.71 -6.38
C GLY A 172 -8.67 -14.43 -7.24
N LYS A 173 -8.83 -14.63 -8.55
CA LYS A 173 -7.69 -15.10 -9.38
C LYS A 173 -7.53 -14.31 -10.67
N ALA A 174 -8.58 -13.66 -11.11
CA ALA A 174 -8.57 -12.73 -12.22
C ALA A 174 -8.93 -11.32 -11.75
N ILE A 175 -8.39 -10.33 -12.46
CA ILE A 175 -8.81 -8.94 -12.37
C ILE A 175 -9.15 -8.50 -13.78
N ASN A 176 -10.38 -8.04 -13.97
CA ASN A 176 -10.88 -7.53 -15.24
C ASN A 176 -11.12 -6.03 -15.10
N CYS A 177 -10.25 -5.26 -15.73
CA CYS A 177 -10.41 -3.85 -16.07
C CYS A 177 -10.80 -3.75 -17.55
#